data_AF-A0A9X6AF72-F1
#
_entry.id   AF-A0A9X6AF72-F1
#
_cell.length_a   1.000
_cell.length_b   1.000
_cell.length_c   1.000
_cell.angle_alpha   90.00
_cell.angle_beta   90.00
_cell.angle_gamma   90.00
#
_symmetry.space_group_name_H-M   'P 1'
#
loop_
_entity.id
_entity.type
_entity.pdbx_description
1 polymer ?
#
loop_
_entity_poly.entity_id
_entity_poly.type
_entity_poly.pdbx_seq_one_letter_code
_entity_poly.pdbx_strand_id
1 'polypeptide(L)'
;MGKRFGNETIRVAPDGEVSIKLPRPLQHLANAPRGRYVLSARVAFQFRGEEWAARIAHNRAVAYEIHLDVLKGRWYLTASWKRPAVQVIPLQAARADGLIGVDTNADHFAAYRLDAHGNPVGNPHRFTYDLTGSADHRDAQLRHALSQL
;
A
#
# COMPACT_ATOMS: atom_id res chain seq x y z
N MET A 1 3.52 20.97 9.03
CA MET A 1 4.08 20.14 10.13
C MET A 1 3.03 19.14 10.56
N GLY A 2 3.34 17.85 10.66
CA GLY A 2 2.41 16.85 11.21
C GLY A 2 2.42 16.88 12.74
N LYS A 3 1.42 16.24 13.34
CA LYS A 3 1.32 16.11 14.79
C LYS A 3 1.82 14.73 15.21
N ARG A 4 2.21 14.60 16.47
CA ARG A 4 2.72 13.33 17.00
C ARG A 4 1.71 12.21 16.75
N PHE A 5 2.19 11.18 16.04
CA PHE A 5 1.44 9.96 15.72
C PHE A 5 0.25 10.14 14.76
N GLY A 6 0.22 11.23 13.99
CA GLY A 6 -0.71 11.45 12.88
C GLY A 6 -1.48 12.76 13.00
N ASN A 7 -2.81 12.68 13.20
CA ASN A 7 -3.66 13.86 13.33
C ASN A 7 -4.17 14.04 14.77
N GLU A 8 -4.69 15.23 15.12
CA GLU A 8 -5.08 15.51 16.50
C GLU A 8 -6.26 14.66 16.97
N THR A 9 -7.08 14.19 16.04
CA THR A 9 -8.24 13.34 16.32
C THR A 9 -7.80 11.89 16.53
N ILE A 10 -7.25 11.27 15.50
CA ILE A 10 -6.79 9.88 15.48
C ILE A 10 -5.26 9.87 15.55
N ARG A 11 -4.74 9.15 16.55
CA ARG A 11 -3.32 8.85 16.69
C ARG A 11 -3.10 7.36 16.61
N VAL A 12 -2.05 6.97 15.91
CA VAL A 12 -1.60 5.57 15.82
C VAL A 12 -0.15 5.51 16.27
N ALA A 13 0.10 4.87 17.40
CA ALA A 13 1.44 4.67 17.92
C ALA A 13 2.21 3.61 17.11
N PRO A 14 3.56 3.58 17.17
CA PRO A 14 4.36 2.62 16.39
C PRO A 14 4.04 1.15 16.66
N ASP A 15 3.55 0.83 17.85
CA ASP A 15 3.10 -0.49 18.28
C ASP A 15 1.63 -0.79 17.91
N GLY A 16 1.04 0.03 17.04
CA GLY A 16 -0.32 -0.13 16.54
C GLY A 16 -1.43 0.32 17.48
N GLU A 17 -1.13 0.96 18.62
CA GLU A 17 -2.18 1.51 19.48
C GLU A 17 -2.92 2.65 18.78
N VAL A 18 -4.24 2.52 18.66
CA VAL A 18 -5.10 3.57 18.08
C VAL A 18 -5.82 4.32 19.18
N SER A 19 -5.62 5.63 19.25
CA SER A 19 -6.36 6.52 20.17
C SER A 19 -7.13 7.61 19.43
N ILE A 20 -8.40 7.76 19.78
CA ILE A 20 -9.33 8.70 19.14
C ILE A 20 -9.72 9.76 20.16
N LYS A 21 -9.55 11.04 19.83
CA LYS A 21 -10.08 12.15 20.62
C LYS A 21 -11.59 12.19 20.44
N LEU A 22 -12.33 12.01 21.53
CA LEU A 22 -13.78 12.02 21.49
C LEU A 22 -14.34 13.46 21.46
N PRO A 23 -15.39 13.72 20.67
CA PRO A 23 -16.13 14.97 20.75
C PRO A 23 -16.86 15.06 22.11
N ARG A 24 -17.22 16.28 22.54
CA ARG A 24 -17.86 16.54 23.85
C ARG A 24 -19.00 15.56 24.20
N PRO A 25 -19.98 15.27 23.31
CA PRO A 25 -21.09 14.38 23.65
C PRO A 25 -20.64 12.95 24.00
N LEU A 26 -19.52 12.50 23.44
CA LEU A 26 -19.01 11.15 23.63
C LEU A 26 -17.93 11.06 24.72
N GLN A 27 -17.57 12.16 25.39
CA GLN A 27 -16.48 12.14 26.37
C GLN A 27 -16.71 11.18 27.54
N HIS A 28 -17.97 10.90 27.88
CA HIS A 28 -18.34 9.93 28.90
C HIS A 28 -17.90 8.49 28.55
N LEU A 29 -17.60 8.20 27.28
CA LEU A 29 -17.06 6.91 26.82
C LEU A 29 -15.53 6.83 26.91
N ALA A 30 -14.84 7.93 27.19
CA ALA A 30 -13.38 7.96 27.20
C ALA A 30 -12.78 6.95 28.19
N ASN A 31 -11.86 6.12 27.72
CA ASN A 31 -11.14 5.13 28.53
C ASN A 31 -9.67 5.53 28.75
N ALA A 32 -9.26 6.72 28.29
CA ALA A 32 -7.90 7.22 28.40
C ALA A 32 -7.85 8.74 28.67
N PRO A 33 -6.73 9.25 29.22
CA PRO A 33 -6.58 10.66 29.57
C PRO A 33 -6.83 11.61 28.40
N ARG A 34 -7.23 12.84 28.74
CA ARG A 34 -7.53 13.92 27.78
C ARG A 34 -8.72 13.57 26.86
N GLY A 35 -9.73 12.86 27.37
CA GLY A 35 -10.97 12.56 26.64
C GLY A 35 -10.72 11.73 25.39
N ARG A 36 -9.84 10.72 25.49
CA ARG A 36 -9.51 9.81 24.39
C ARG A 36 -10.13 8.44 24.62
N TYR A 37 -10.41 7.77 23.51
CA TYR A 37 -10.77 6.36 23.46
C TYR A 37 -9.65 5.58 22.78
N VAL A 38 -9.04 4.66 23.49
CA VAL A 38 -8.07 3.70 22.97
C VAL A 38 -8.81 2.44 22.54
N LEU A 39 -8.64 2.04 21.28
CA LEU A 39 -9.21 0.80 20.78
C LEU A 39 -8.45 -0.39 21.39
N SER A 40 -9.18 -1.45 21.73
CA SER A 40 -8.58 -2.69 22.24
C SER A 40 -7.74 -3.42 21.18
N ALA A 41 -8.14 -3.30 19.90
CA ALA A 41 -7.42 -3.87 18.78
C ALA A 41 -6.20 -3.02 18.37
N ARG A 42 -5.13 -3.70 17.97
CA ARG A 42 -3.93 -3.08 17.38
C ARG A 42 -4.02 -3.09 15.85
N VAL A 43 -3.50 -2.04 15.22
CA VAL A 43 -3.44 -1.94 13.75
C VAL A 43 -2.02 -2.21 13.26
N ALA A 44 -1.90 -2.97 12.17
CA ALA A 44 -0.66 -3.14 11.43
C ALA A 44 -0.88 -2.76 9.96
N PHE A 45 0.06 -1.99 9.40
CA PHE A 45 0.06 -1.61 7.99
C PHE A 45 1.02 -2.51 7.21
N GLN A 46 0.47 -3.49 6.48
CA GLN A 46 1.27 -4.42 5.67
C GLN A 46 1.89 -3.73 4.44
N PHE A 47 1.13 -2.85 3.80
CA PHE A 47 1.62 -2.06 2.68
C PHE A 47 2.23 -0.76 3.16
N ARG A 48 3.51 -0.52 2.82
CA ARG A 48 4.26 0.71 3.18
C ARG A 48 4.30 1.02 4.68
N GLY A 49 4.26 -0.03 5.52
CA GLY A 49 4.29 0.12 6.98
C GLY A 49 5.54 0.86 7.48
N GLU A 50 6.71 0.56 6.93
CA GLU A 50 7.95 1.27 7.30
C GLU A 50 7.92 2.76 6.92
N GLU A 51 7.40 3.08 5.72
CA GLU A 51 7.26 4.48 5.28
C GLU A 51 6.32 5.23 6.23
N TRP A 52 5.19 4.62 6.58
CA TRP A 52 4.27 5.17 7.58
C TRP A 52 4.93 5.36 8.96
N ALA A 53 5.65 4.35 9.46
CA ALA A 53 6.34 4.39 10.75
C ALA A 53 7.38 5.53 10.79
N ALA A 54 8.18 5.67 9.72
CA ALA A 54 9.12 6.77 9.57
C ALA A 54 8.39 8.12 9.59
N ARG A 55 7.22 8.25 8.95
CA ARG A 55 6.45 9.49 8.98
C ARG A 55 5.98 9.88 10.37
N ILE A 56 5.41 8.94 11.13
CA ILE A 56 4.91 9.25 12.48
C ILE A 56 6.06 9.53 13.46
N ALA A 57 7.22 8.88 13.30
CA ALA A 57 8.42 9.13 14.09
C ALA A 57 8.96 10.56 13.87
N HIS A 58 8.87 11.08 12.64
CA HIS A 58 9.32 12.43 12.28
C HIS A 58 8.19 13.48 12.32
N ASN A 59 7.06 13.19 12.97
CA ASN A 59 5.89 14.09 13.04
C ASN A 59 5.49 14.65 11.66
N ARG A 60 5.53 13.82 10.61
CA ARG A 60 5.08 14.20 9.26
C ARG A 60 3.56 14.07 9.16
N ALA A 61 2.97 14.87 8.27
CA ALA A 61 1.53 14.83 8.06
C ALA A 61 1.07 13.46 7.54
N VAL A 62 0.03 12.93 8.19
CA VAL A 62 -0.69 11.70 7.86
C VAL A 62 -2.17 11.93 8.18
N ALA A 63 -3.06 11.57 7.27
CA ALA A 63 -4.49 11.49 7.50
C ALA A 63 -4.89 10.03 7.78
N TYR A 64 -5.91 9.85 8.60
CA TYR A 64 -6.44 8.54 8.96
C TYR A 64 -7.94 8.51 8.71
N GLU A 65 -8.42 7.39 8.19
CA GLU A 65 -9.82 7.12 7.92
C GLU A 65 -10.19 5.76 8.50
N ILE A 66 -11.27 5.70 9.27
CA ILE A 66 -11.84 4.45 9.78
C ILE A 66 -13.06 4.15 8.91
N HIS A 67 -13.10 2.97 8.29
CA HIS A 67 -14.25 2.54 7.49
C HIS A 67 -14.60 1.08 7.79
N LEU A 68 -15.88 0.75 7.62
CA LEU A 68 -16.40 -0.61 7.72
C LEU A 68 -16.54 -1.19 6.31
N ASP A 69 -15.84 -2.28 6.02
CA ASP A 69 -16.16 -3.13 4.89
C ASP A 69 -17.33 -4.03 5.30
N VAL A 70 -18.53 -3.67 4.85
CA VAL A 70 -19.78 -4.38 5.20
C VAL A 70 -19.84 -5.79 4.62
N LEU A 71 -19.19 -6.05 3.49
CA LEU A 71 -19.17 -7.36 2.86
C LEU A 71 -18.26 -8.33 3.63
N LYS A 72 -17.15 -7.82 4.15
CA LYS A 72 -16.22 -8.61 4.97
C LYS A 72 -16.55 -8.61 6.46
N GLY A 73 -17.46 -7.74 6.91
CA GLY A 73 -17.75 -7.52 8.32
C GLY A 73 -16.54 -7.04 9.12
N ARG A 74 -15.64 -6.26 8.50
CA ARG A 74 -14.34 -5.85 9.09
C ARG A 74 -14.16 -4.34 9.08
N TRP A 75 -13.65 -3.83 10.20
CA TRP A 75 -13.20 -2.45 10.30
C TRP A 75 -11.77 -2.31 9.81
N TYR A 76 -11.51 -1.25 9.07
CA TYR A 76 -10.20 -0.91 8.53
C TYR A 76 -9.81 0.50 8.94
N LEU A 77 -8.51 0.69 9.17
CA LEU A 77 -7.89 1.98 9.32
C LEU A 77 -6.98 2.22 8.11
N THR A 78 -7.27 3.25 7.32
CA THR A 78 -6.44 3.66 6.19
C THR A 78 -5.60 4.86 6.58
N ALA A 79 -4.30 4.80 6.30
CA ALA A 79 -3.38 5.92 6.43
C ALA A 79 -3.06 6.51 5.06
N SER A 80 -3.14 7.83 4.92
CA SER A 80 -2.83 8.52 3.65
C SER A 80 -1.94 9.75 3.88
N TRP A 81 -1.05 10.02 2.93
CA TRP A 81 -0.16 11.17 2.98
C TRP A 81 0.24 11.64 1.59
N LYS A 82 0.62 12.91 1.48
CA LYS A 82 1.24 13.43 0.26
C LYS A 82 2.65 12.85 0.12
N ARG A 83 2.91 12.22 -1.02
CA ARG A 83 4.24 11.77 -1.45
C ARG A 83 4.91 12.86 -2.30
N PRO A 84 6.25 12.94 -2.31
CA PRO A 84 6.95 13.75 -3.30
C PRO A 84 6.46 13.39 -4.70
N ALA A 85 6.30 14.39 -5.57
CA ALA A 85 6.02 14.12 -6.97
C ALA A 85 7.16 13.28 -7.52
N VAL A 86 6.83 12.13 -8.12
CA VAL A 86 7.82 11.35 -8.87
C VAL A 86 8.18 12.20 -10.09
N GLN A 87 9.46 12.33 -10.38
CA GLN A 87 9.91 13.02 -11.57
C GLN A 87 9.35 12.29 -12.78
N VAL A 88 8.47 12.97 -13.53
CA VAL A 88 7.90 12.42 -14.76
C VAL A 88 8.98 12.51 -15.83
N ILE A 89 9.46 11.38 -16.29
CA ILE A 89 10.36 11.30 -17.43
C ILE A 89 9.49 11.43 -18.70
N PRO A 90 9.83 12.32 -19.66
CA PRO A 90 9.11 12.39 -20.93
C PRO A 90 9.10 11.04 -21.64
N LEU A 91 8.01 10.69 -22.33
CA LEU A 91 7.87 9.39 -22.99
C LEU A 91 9.03 9.10 -23.97
N GLN A 92 9.51 10.11 -24.68
CA GLN A 92 10.66 10.00 -25.57
C GLN A 92 11.93 9.61 -24.82
N ALA A 93 12.18 10.20 -23.65
CA ALA A 93 13.33 9.86 -22.82
C ALA A 93 13.17 8.47 -22.20
N ALA A 94 11.96 8.09 -21.76
CA ALA A 94 11.69 6.74 -21.25
C ALA A 94 11.88 5.64 -22.31
N ARG A 95 11.77 5.97 -23.60
CA ARG A 95 11.98 5.05 -24.73
C ARG A 95 13.43 4.92 -25.17
N ALA A 96 14.30 5.84 -24.77
CA ALA A 96 15.68 5.92 -25.28
C ALA A 96 16.48 4.64 -24.99
N ASP A 97 16.27 4.05 -23.81
CA ASP A 97 16.96 2.83 -23.36
C ASP A 97 16.20 1.54 -23.73
N GLY A 98 15.15 1.66 -24.57
CA GLY A 98 14.27 0.56 -24.95
C GLY A 98 13.11 0.35 -23.97
N LEU A 99 12.05 -0.29 -24.46
CA LEU A 99 10.88 -0.64 -23.65
C LEU A 99 10.76 -2.15 -23.51
N ILE A 100 10.22 -2.59 -22.36
CA ILE A 100 9.78 -3.96 -22.18
C ILE A 100 8.24 -3.98 -22.19
N GLY A 101 7.67 -4.74 -23.12
CA GLY A 101 6.25 -5.10 -23.11
C GLY A 101 6.08 -6.39 -22.33
N VAL A 102 5.18 -6.42 -21.36
CA VAL A 102 4.87 -7.63 -20.59
C VAL A 102 3.42 -8.01 -20.85
N ASP A 103 3.23 -9.23 -21.32
CA ASP A 103 1.92 -9.82 -21.56
C ASP A 103 1.63 -10.96 -20.56
N THR A 104 0.36 -11.09 -20.18
CA THR A 104 -0.09 -12.10 -19.21
C THR A 104 -0.78 -13.25 -19.95
N ASN A 105 -0.21 -14.45 -19.86
CA ASN A 105 -0.74 -15.66 -20.48
C ASN A 105 -1.31 -16.59 -19.42
N ALA A 106 -1.91 -17.73 -19.81
CA ALA A 106 -2.56 -18.63 -18.85
C ALA A 106 -1.57 -19.27 -17.84
N ASP A 107 -0.31 -19.39 -18.22
CA ASP A 107 0.75 -20.15 -17.54
C ASP A 107 2.06 -19.37 -17.37
N HIS A 108 2.15 -18.13 -17.89
CA HIS A 108 3.37 -17.33 -17.79
C HIS A 108 3.15 -15.84 -18.03
N PHE A 109 4.12 -15.03 -17.61
CA PHE A 109 4.35 -13.71 -18.18
C PHE A 109 5.33 -13.81 -19.35
N ALA A 110 5.03 -13.12 -20.46
CA ALA A 110 5.94 -12.98 -21.60
C ALA A 110 6.47 -11.55 -21.66
N ALA A 111 7.76 -11.37 -21.39
CA ALA A 111 8.45 -10.09 -21.47
C ALA A 111 9.22 -9.97 -22.79
N TYR A 112 8.86 -8.98 -23.60
CA TYR A 112 9.48 -8.68 -24.88
C TYR A 112 10.22 -7.35 -24.81
N ARG A 113 11.44 -7.30 -25.38
CA ARG A 113 12.03 -6.03 -25.75
C ARG A 113 11.28 -5.47 -26.96
N LEU A 114 10.91 -4.20 -26.90
CA LEU A 114 10.22 -3.51 -27.98
C LEU A 114 11.19 -2.63 -28.76
N ASP A 115 10.97 -2.52 -30.07
CA ASP A 115 11.65 -1.53 -30.91
C ASP A 115 11.09 -0.11 -30.69
N ALA A 116 11.64 0.84 -31.44
CA ALA A 116 11.18 2.22 -31.42
C ALA A 116 9.73 2.40 -31.92
N HIS A 117 9.09 1.41 -32.52
CA HIS A 117 7.68 1.48 -32.93
C HIS A 117 6.75 0.75 -31.95
N GLY A 118 7.30 0.09 -30.93
CA GLY A 118 6.54 -0.71 -29.97
C GLY A 118 6.34 -2.16 -30.41
N ASN A 119 7.01 -2.61 -31.48
CA ASN A 119 6.91 -3.99 -31.94
C ASN A 119 7.85 -4.89 -31.12
N PRO A 120 7.42 -6.11 -30.75
CA PRO A 120 8.29 -7.10 -30.13
C PRO A 120 9.50 -7.45 -31.00
N VAL A 121 10.69 -7.48 -30.40
CA VAL A 121 11.95 -7.85 -31.05
C VAL A 121 12.52 -9.09 -30.39
N GLY A 122 12.79 -10.12 -31.20
CA GLY A 122 13.37 -11.37 -30.75
C GLY A 122 12.38 -12.25 -29.98
N ASN A 123 12.90 -13.16 -29.16
CA ASN A 123 12.10 -14.09 -28.38
C ASN A 123 11.71 -13.49 -27.02
N PRO A 124 10.53 -13.81 -26.48
CA PRO A 124 10.15 -13.38 -25.15
C PRO A 124 11.01 -14.07 -24.10
N HIS A 125 11.30 -13.36 -23.02
CA HIS A 125 11.62 -14.02 -21.77
C HIS A 125 10.33 -14.42 -21.06
N ARG A 126 10.25 -15.67 -20.60
CA ARG A 126 9.04 -16.22 -20.00
C ARG A 126 9.24 -16.48 -18.52
N PHE A 127 8.31 -15.97 -17.72
CA PHE A 127 8.26 -16.23 -16.28
C PHE A 127 7.05 -17.11 -16.00
N THR A 128 7.28 -18.42 -15.87
CA THR A 128 6.21 -19.41 -15.73
C THR A 128 5.63 -19.41 -14.34
N TYR A 129 4.34 -19.72 -14.25
CA TYR A 129 3.65 -19.98 -13.00
C TYR A 129 2.57 -21.05 -13.20
N ASP A 130 2.22 -21.73 -12.11
CA ASP A 130 1.13 -22.69 -12.10
C ASP A 130 -0.05 -22.09 -11.32
N LEU A 131 -1.18 -21.91 -12.01
CA LEU A 131 -2.41 -21.36 -11.40
C LEU A 131 -3.38 -22.46 -10.93
N THR A 132 -2.88 -23.65 -10.61
CA THR A 132 -3.66 -24.70 -9.93
C THR A 132 -3.71 -24.47 -8.42
N GLY A 133 -4.62 -25.17 -7.74
CA GLY A 133 -4.72 -25.15 -6.28
C GLY A 133 -5.47 -23.95 -5.69
N SER A 134 -5.15 -23.64 -4.43
CA SER A 134 -5.88 -22.63 -3.64
C SER A 134 -5.61 -21.20 -4.12
N ALA A 135 -6.48 -20.25 -3.73
CA ALA A 135 -6.27 -18.84 -4.01
C ALA A 135 -4.89 -18.36 -3.50
N ASP A 136 -4.53 -18.72 -2.26
CA ASP A 136 -3.24 -18.35 -1.66
C ASP A 136 -2.05 -18.92 -2.43
N HIS A 137 -2.16 -20.15 -2.95
CA HIS A 137 -1.11 -20.76 -3.77
C HIS A 137 -0.91 -19.99 -5.07
N ARG A 138 -2.00 -19.71 -5.80
CA ARG A 138 -1.97 -18.95 -7.05
C ARG A 138 -1.40 -17.55 -6.85
N ASP A 139 -1.79 -16.89 -5.77
CA ASP A 139 -1.27 -15.58 -5.37
C ASP A 139 0.24 -15.62 -5.11
N ALA A 140 0.73 -16.68 -4.44
CA ALA A 140 2.15 -16.87 -4.20
C ALA A 140 2.93 -17.13 -5.51
N GLN A 141 2.38 -17.94 -6.41
CA GLN A 141 2.97 -18.23 -7.72
C GLN A 141 3.10 -16.97 -8.58
N LEU A 142 2.04 -16.15 -8.64
CA LEU A 142 2.07 -14.88 -9.36
C LEU A 142 3.08 -13.90 -8.75
N ARG A 143 3.11 -13.76 -7.42
CA ARG A 143 4.11 -12.91 -6.73
C ARG A 143 5.54 -13.38 -7.01
N HIS A 144 5.77 -14.70 -7.02
CA HIS A 144 7.08 -15.26 -7.33
C HIS A 144 7.52 -14.91 -8.75
N ALA A 145 6.69 -15.17 -9.76
CA ALA A 145 7.01 -14.85 -11.15
C ALA A 145 7.21 -13.34 -11.38
N LEU A 146 6.39 -12.47 -10.76
CA LEU A 146 6.55 -11.02 -10.84
C LEU A 146 7.84 -10.51 -10.20
N SER A 147 8.34 -11.17 -9.15
CA SER A 147 9.59 -10.77 -8.49
C SER A 147 10.84 -11.05 -9.32
N GLN A 148 10.71 -11.88 -10.37
CA GLN A 148 11.80 -12.24 -11.27
C GLN A 148 11.86 -11.37 -12.53
N LEU A 149 10.83 -10.55 -12.78
CA LEU A 149 10.76 -9.59 -13.89
C LEU A 149 11.68 -8.39 -13.66
#